data_AF-A0A086Q7S7-F1
#
_entry.id   AF-A0A086Q7S7-F1
#
_cell.length_a   1.000
_cell.length_b   1.000
_cell.length_c   1.000
_cell.angle_alpha   90.00
_cell.angle_beta   90.00
_cell.angle_gamma   90.00
#
_symmetry.space_group_name_H-M   'P 1'
#
loop_
_entity.id
_entity.type
_entity.pdbx_description
1 polymer ?
#
loop_
_entity_poly.entity_id
_entity_poly.type
_entity_poly.pdbx_seq_one_letter_code
_entity_poly.pdbx_strand_id
1 'polypeptide(L)'
;MAPKGRVAVPGRQYTPLEASFSLIFLCTVLPPVVAQAAAQQCTASTSVLSLTATATGKPVQFTCGENVTHLYPQQSQGGPYTACANSSCTSIVSEDLPKATLTNGSEKQNTFTLTENPAHASTVYLKCSSIQPTGSPSEAEQRDQVPTEQKCTVQIAVWGPPTRGSTTYPEPSKCGNDGATLNLEVESPNGSVTFACGEGETLAPPLFDQVFTTEECSGESPLATHLSGASLVQHGTAPGETTKSAYTFRVTNLPKNETTFCYKCKAASVRKANGNDGDKCTVFIKVAKEKFDTGSTTAAPPGESGAERGPWNMALMISLVTIPSALMKTL
;
A
#
# COMPACT_ATOMS: atom_id res chain seq x y z
N MET A 1 -5.31 86.34 -58.47
CA MET A 1 -6.76 86.63 -58.50
C MET A 1 -7.50 85.41 -58.00
N ALA A 2 -8.31 85.54 -56.95
CA ALA A 2 -9.37 84.55 -56.67
C ALA A 2 -10.33 84.51 -57.89
N PRO A 3 -11.07 83.41 -58.11
CA PRO A 3 -12.42 83.30 -57.52
C PRO A 3 -12.76 81.86 -57.07
N LYS A 4 -13.48 81.64 -55.97
CA LYS A 4 -14.95 81.72 -55.77
C LYS A 4 -15.77 80.78 -56.68
N GLY A 5 -16.66 79.99 -56.07
CA GLY A 5 -17.93 79.61 -56.71
C GLY A 5 -18.53 78.27 -56.28
N ARG A 6 -19.46 78.29 -55.32
CA ARG A 6 -20.41 77.21 -54.97
C ARG A 6 -21.42 76.98 -56.10
N VAL A 7 -21.94 75.75 -56.20
CA VAL A 7 -23.36 75.51 -56.53
C VAL A 7 -23.86 74.31 -55.72
N ALA A 8 -24.96 74.50 -54.98
CA ALA A 8 -25.77 73.46 -54.35
C ALA A 8 -27.23 73.77 -54.65
N VAL A 9 -28.00 72.76 -55.08
CA VAL A 9 -29.46 72.76 -55.27
C VAL A 9 -29.98 71.31 -54.98
N PRO A 10 -31.28 71.03 -54.82
CA PRO A 10 -31.90 70.83 -53.49
C PRO A 10 -32.74 69.54 -53.34
N GLY A 11 -33.17 69.26 -52.10
CA GLY A 11 -34.47 68.66 -51.76
C GLY A 11 -34.64 67.14 -51.86
N ARG A 12 -34.96 66.46 -50.74
CA ARG A 12 -36.33 66.09 -50.32
C ARG A 12 -36.27 65.27 -49.01
N GLN A 13 -37.25 65.48 -48.14
CA GLN A 13 -37.45 64.90 -46.81
C GLN A 13 -37.64 63.37 -46.84
N TYR A 14 -37.24 62.64 -45.78
CA TYR A 14 -38.02 61.56 -45.13
C TYR A 14 -37.50 61.26 -43.72
N THR A 15 -38.44 60.85 -42.87
CA THR A 15 -38.50 60.67 -41.40
C THR A 15 -37.60 59.56 -40.82
N PRO A 16 -37.43 59.49 -39.47
CA PRO A 16 -36.34 58.79 -38.82
C PRO A 16 -36.64 57.30 -38.62
N LEU A 17 -35.62 56.46 -38.79
CA LEU A 17 -35.66 55.05 -38.38
C LEU A 17 -34.49 54.78 -37.45
N GLU A 18 -34.82 54.63 -36.18
CA GLU A 18 -34.05 53.99 -35.12
C GLU A 18 -33.33 52.74 -35.64
N ALA A 19 -31.99 52.75 -35.61
CA ALA A 19 -31.18 51.58 -35.88
C ALA A 19 -30.48 51.14 -34.59
N SER A 20 -31.14 50.24 -33.87
CA SER A 20 -30.58 49.53 -32.72
C SER A 20 -29.46 48.61 -33.20
N PHE A 21 -28.20 48.98 -32.93
CA PHE A 21 -27.04 48.10 -33.14
C PHE A 21 -27.06 46.97 -32.09
N SER A 22 -27.65 45.83 -32.45
CA SER A 22 -27.48 44.59 -31.68
C SER A 22 -26.15 43.95 -32.06
N LEU A 23 -25.14 44.11 -31.19
CA LEU A 23 -23.91 43.34 -31.20
C LEU A 23 -24.24 41.87 -30.91
N ILE A 24 -24.30 41.04 -31.95
CA ILE A 24 -24.33 39.58 -31.78
C ILE A 24 -22.92 39.14 -31.40
N PHE A 25 -22.66 39.09 -30.10
CA PHE A 25 -21.52 38.36 -29.53
C PHE A 25 -21.77 36.86 -29.78
N LEU A 26 -21.17 36.31 -30.84
CA LEU A 26 -20.95 34.86 -30.93
C LEU A 26 -19.95 34.49 -29.83
N CYS A 27 -20.46 34.19 -28.63
CA CYS A 27 -19.74 33.41 -27.65
C CYS A 27 -19.52 32.02 -28.25
N THR A 28 -18.36 31.80 -28.85
CA THR A 28 -17.82 30.46 -29.05
C THR A 28 -17.57 29.87 -27.67
N VAL A 29 -18.58 29.18 -27.15
CA VAL A 29 -18.45 28.35 -25.96
C VAL A 29 -17.57 27.18 -26.38
N LEU A 30 -16.25 27.35 -26.26
CA LEU A 30 -15.33 26.23 -26.24
C LEU A 30 -15.83 25.31 -25.12
N PRO A 31 -16.21 24.04 -25.40
CA PRO A 31 -16.52 23.13 -24.33
C PRO A 31 -15.30 23.09 -23.41
N PRO A 32 -15.49 23.14 -22.07
CA PRO A 32 -14.36 23.00 -21.17
C PRO A 32 -13.67 21.70 -21.58
N VAL A 33 -12.39 21.79 -21.95
CA VAL A 33 -11.51 20.64 -21.99
C VAL A 33 -11.48 20.18 -20.54
N VAL A 34 -12.38 19.24 -20.21
CA VAL A 34 -12.29 18.45 -19.00
C VAL A 34 -10.93 17.79 -19.16
N ALA A 35 -9.96 18.28 -18.39
CA ALA A 35 -8.70 17.59 -18.19
C ALA A 35 -9.10 16.20 -17.71
N GLN A 36 -9.09 15.25 -18.64
CA GLN A 36 -9.44 13.88 -18.39
C GLN A 36 -8.42 13.42 -17.35
N ALA A 37 -8.86 13.24 -16.11
CA ALA A 37 -8.04 12.65 -15.07
C ALA A 37 -7.42 11.41 -15.70
N ALA A 38 -6.09 11.33 -15.73
CA ALA A 38 -5.38 10.26 -16.41
C ALA A 38 -6.03 8.93 -15.99
N ALA A 39 -6.59 8.21 -16.96
CA ALA A 39 -7.39 7.03 -16.67
C ALA A 39 -6.56 6.06 -15.82
N GLN A 40 -7.11 5.63 -14.67
CA GLN A 40 -6.48 4.65 -13.79
C GLN A 40 -6.47 3.28 -14.50
N GLN A 41 -5.48 3.08 -15.36
CA GLN A 41 -5.44 1.96 -16.29
C GLN A 41 -4.23 1.07 -16.04
N CYS A 42 -4.48 -0.22 -15.89
CA CYS A 42 -3.43 -1.24 -15.78
C CYS A 42 -3.11 -1.75 -17.18
N THR A 43 -1.92 -1.48 -17.70
CA THR A 43 -1.46 -1.90 -19.03
C THR A 43 -0.22 -2.76 -18.92
N ALA A 44 0.14 -3.48 -19.99
CA ALA A 44 1.39 -4.25 -20.05
C ALA A 44 2.65 -3.40 -19.80
N SER A 45 2.60 -2.08 -20.04
CA SER A 45 3.73 -1.16 -19.85
C SER A 45 3.89 -0.63 -18.42
N THR A 46 2.80 -0.54 -17.65
CA THR A 46 2.85 0.04 -16.29
C THR A 46 3.37 -0.95 -15.25
N SER A 47 3.29 -2.26 -15.52
CA SER A 47 3.66 -3.40 -14.64
C SER A 47 2.93 -3.46 -13.29
N VAL A 48 2.77 -2.33 -12.59
CA VAL A 48 2.07 -2.17 -11.31
C VAL A 48 1.21 -0.90 -11.34
N LEU A 49 -0.11 -1.05 -11.21
CA LEU A 49 -1.04 0.04 -10.95
C LEU A 49 -1.32 0.13 -9.44
N SER A 50 -0.75 1.16 -8.80
CA SER A 50 -0.96 1.43 -7.37
C SER A 50 -2.14 2.38 -7.17
N LEU A 51 -3.12 1.95 -6.37
CA LEU A 51 -4.35 2.66 -6.05
C LEU A 51 -4.54 2.73 -4.54
N THR A 52 -5.38 3.67 -4.09
CA THR A 52 -5.65 3.87 -2.67
C THR A 52 -7.15 4.02 -2.42
N ALA A 53 -7.67 3.24 -1.47
CA ALA A 53 -9.03 3.36 -0.95
C ALA A 53 -8.99 3.97 0.47
N THR A 54 -9.40 5.23 0.60
CA THR A 54 -9.25 6.01 1.84
C THR A 54 -10.55 6.22 2.62
N ALA A 55 -11.71 5.98 2.01
CA ALA A 55 -13.00 6.25 2.63
C ALA A 55 -14.11 5.30 2.18
N THR A 56 -14.98 4.96 3.13
CA THR A 56 -16.20 4.18 2.89
C THR A 56 -17.13 4.88 1.90
N GLY A 57 -17.70 4.11 0.97
CA GLY A 57 -18.61 4.59 -0.07
C GLY A 57 -17.96 5.41 -1.20
N LYS A 58 -16.66 5.72 -1.13
CA LYS A 58 -15.95 6.36 -2.24
C LYS A 58 -15.37 5.29 -3.18
N PRO A 59 -15.81 5.23 -4.45
CA PRO A 59 -15.34 4.22 -5.39
C PRO A 59 -13.92 4.51 -5.86
N VAL A 60 -13.10 3.47 -5.93
CA VAL A 60 -11.81 3.43 -6.64
C VAL A 60 -12.04 2.69 -7.96
N GLN A 61 -11.86 3.38 -9.08
CA GLN A 61 -12.21 2.86 -10.40
C GLN A 61 -10.96 2.62 -11.24
N PHE A 62 -10.80 1.43 -11.83
CA PHE A 62 -9.67 1.14 -12.69
C PHE A 62 -10.06 0.24 -13.86
N THR A 63 -9.27 0.26 -14.93
CA THR A 63 -9.51 -0.56 -16.12
C THR A 63 -8.34 -1.50 -16.40
N CYS A 64 -8.65 -2.71 -16.84
CA CYS A 64 -7.67 -3.61 -17.45
C CYS A 64 -7.51 -3.21 -18.92
N GLY A 65 -6.36 -2.61 -19.23
CA GLY A 65 -6.10 -1.89 -20.47
C GLY A 65 -5.53 -2.72 -21.61
N GLU A 66 -4.90 -2.04 -22.58
CA GLU A 66 -4.38 -2.66 -23.80
C GLU A 66 -3.43 -3.82 -23.49
N ASN A 67 -3.63 -4.91 -24.24
CA ASN A 67 -2.91 -6.18 -24.14
C ASN A 67 -3.06 -6.94 -22.82
N VAL A 68 -3.75 -6.41 -21.80
CA VAL A 68 -4.00 -7.09 -20.53
C VAL A 68 -5.46 -6.94 -20.10
N THR A 69 -6.40 -7.35 -20.94
CA THR A 69 -7.83 -6.99 -20.79
C THR A 69 -8.61 -7.81 -19.77
N HIS A 70 -8.04 -8.86 -19.19
CA HIS A 70 -8.76 -9.78 -18.30
C HIS A 70 -8.40 -9.55 -16.84
N LEU A 71 -9.39 -9.20 -16.01
CA LEU A 71 -9.22 -9.13 -14.56
C LEU A 71 -9.13 -10.54 -13.96
N TYR A 72 -8.21 -10.73 -13.04
CA TYR A 72 -8.04 -11.93 -12.25
C TYR A 72 -7.80 -11.57 -10.77
N PRO A 73 -8.42 -12.26 -9.80
CA PRO A 73 -9.38 -13.34 -9.96
C PRO A 73 -10.70 -12.92 -10.64
N GLN A 74 -11.39 -13.88 -11.25
CA GLN A 74 -12.74 -13.66 -11.77
C GLN A 74 -13.71 -13.50 -10.61
N GLN A 75 -14.53 -12.45 -10.65
CA GLN A 75 -15.45 -12.14 -9.55
C GLN A 75 -16.77 -12.88 -9.72
N SER A 76 -17.22 -13.55 -8.66
CA SER A 76 -18.53 -14.20 -8.64
C SER A 76 -19.65 -13.18 -8.49
N GLN A 77 -20.71 -13.32 -9.29
CA GLN A 77 -21.90 -12.48 -9.17
C GLN A 77 -22.60 -12.73 -7.82
N GLY A 78 -22.77 -11.67 -7.01
CA GLY A 78 -23.49 -11.73 -5.73
C GLY A 78 -22.75 -12.43 -4.58
N GLY A 79 -21.52 -12.90 -4.80
CA GLY A 79 -20.66 -13.48 -3.75
C GLY A 79 -19.68 -12.47 -3.16
N PRO A 80 -18.97 -12.81 -2.07
CA PRO A 80 -17.83 -12.03 -1.62
C PRO A 80 -16.80 -11.94 -2.75
N TYR A 81 -16.15 -10.79 -2.87
CA TYR A 81 -15.11 -10.64 -3.88
C TYR A 81 -13.89 -11.47 -3.52
N THR A 82 -13.12 -11.85 -4.54
CA THR A 82 -11.88 -12.61 -4.37
C THR A 82 -10.69 -11.79 -4.85
N ALA A 83 -9.55 -12.01 -4.22
CA ALA A 83 -8.31 -11.32 -4.53
C ALA A 83 -7.14 -12.30 -4.54
N CYS A 84 -6.02 -11.88 -5.10
CA CYS A 84 -4.76 -12.60 -5.00
C CYS A 84 -4.26 -12.52 -3.55
N ALA A 85 -3.66 -13.60 -3.04
CA ALA A 85 -3.03 -13.58 -1.71
C ALA A 85 -1.84 -12.60 -1.64
N ASN A 86 -1.17 -12.38 -2.78
CA ASN A 86 0.00 -11.52 -2.94
C ASN A 86 0.16 -11.13 -4.42
N SER A 87 1.18 -10.33 -4.76
CA SER A 87 1.41 -9.80 -6.11
C SER A 87 1.75 -10.85 -7.16
N SER A 88 2.26 -12.02 -6.76
CA SER A 88 2.51 -13.14 -7.69
C SER A 88 1.21 -13.72 -8.25
N CYS A 89 0.12 -13.57 -7.50
CA CYS A 89 -1.22 -14.07 -7.81
C CYS A 89 -1.26 -15.56 -8.19
N THR A 90 -0.46 -16.37 -7.50
CA THR A 90 -0.45 -17.84 -7.61
C THR A 90 -1.55 -18.51 -6.80
N SER A 91 -2.11 -17.81 -5.82
CA SER A 91 -3.23 -18.27 -4.98
C SER A 91 -4.27 -17.17 -4.79
N ILE A 92 -5.53 -17.60 -4.61
CA ILE A 92 -6.71 -16.75 -4.44
C ILE A 92 -7.18 -16.84 -2.98
N VAL A 93 -7.63 -15.73 -2.43
CA VAL A 93 -8.25 -15.63 -1.10
C VAL A 93 -9.61 -14.93 -1.18
N SER A 94 -10.51 -15.34 -0.28
CA SER A 94 -11.80 -14.68 0.00
C SER A 94 -11.94 -14.27 1.47
N GLU A 95 -11.08 -14.79 2.34
CA GLU A 95 -11.06 -14.53 3.77
C GLU A 95 -10.05 -13.44 4.13
N ASP A 96 -10.27 -12.78 5.27
CA ASP A 96 -9.42 -11.70 5.80
C ASP A 96 -9.23 -10.49 4.87
N LEU A 97 -10.10 -10.38 3.87
CA LEU A 97 -10.19 -9.22 2.98
C LEU A 97 -10.93 -8.05 3.65
N PRO A 98 -10.59 -6.79 3.31
CA PRO A 98 -11.33 -5.64 3.78
C PRO A 98 -12.81 -5.71 3.35
N LYS A 99 -13.69 -5.15 4.17
CA LYS A 99 -15.14 -5.11 3.89
C LYS A 99 -15.40 -4.16 2.71
N ALA A 100 -15.53 -4.76 1.53
CA ALA A 100 -15.63 -4.04 0.26
C ALA A 100 -16.43 -4.82 -0.77
N THR A 101 -16.83 -4.14 -1.83
CA THR A 101 -17.33 -4.72 -3.07
C THR A 101 -16.33 -4.47 -4.20
N LEU A 102 -16.20 -5.46 -5.10
CA LEU A 102 -15.48 -5.32 -6.35
C LEU A 102 -16.41 -5.74 -7.48
N THR A 103 -16.80 -4.78 -8.32
CA THR A 103 -17.72 -5.01 -9.43
C THR A 103 -17.04 -4.74 -10.76
N ASN A 104 -17.36 -5.58 -11.76
CA ASN A 104 -16.97 -5.35 -13.14
C ASN A 104 -18.15 -4.67 -13.83
N GLY A 105 -18.08 -3.35 -14.00
CA GLY A 105 -19.12 -2.54 -14.62
C GLY A 105 -19.18 -2.68 -16.14
N SER A 106 -20.19 -2.05 -16.73
CA SER A 106 -20.28 -1.83 -18.18
C SER A 106 -19.03 -1.08 -18.66
N GLU A 107 -18.46 -1.45 -19.81
CA GLU A 107 -17.23 -0.88 -20.40
C GLU A 107 -15.88 -1.33 -19.82
N LYS A 108 -15.80 -2.52 -19.20
CA LYS A 108 -14.55 -3.09 -18.63
C LYS A 108 -13.93 -2.26 -17.50
N GLN A 109 -14.73 -1.39 -16.88
CA GLN A 109 -14.34 -0.62 -15.71
C GLN A 109 -14.62 -1.43 -14.44
N ASN A 110 -13.58 -1.63 -13.63
CA ASN A 110 -13.67 -2.30 -12.35
C ASN A 110 -13.79 -1.26 -11.25
N THR A 111 -14.71 -1.47 -10.31
CA THR A 111 -14.97 -0.55 -9.22
C THR A 111 -14.79 -1.26 -7.88
N PHE A 112 -13.84 -0.79 -7.08
CA PHE A 112 -13.62 -1.22 -5.71
C PHE A 112 -14.21 -0.19 -4.75
N THR A 113 -15.12 -0.60 -3.87
CA THR A 113 -15.78 0.31 -2.91
C THR A 113 -15.78 -0.30 -1.52
N LEU A 114 -15.21 0.40 -0.55
CA LEU A 114 -15.30 0.02 0.86
C LEU A 114 -16.74 0.17 1.34
N THR A 115 -17.28 -0.87 1.96
CA THR A 115 -18.64 -0.88 2.53
C THR A 115 -18.66 -0.50 4.00
N GLU A 116 -17.53 -0.68 4.69
CA GLU A 116 -17.33 -0.30 6.09
C GLU A 116 -15.94 0.29 6.29
N ASN A 117 -15.76 1.03 7.38
CA ASN A 117 -14.45 1.54 7.74
C ASN A 117 -13.49 0.37 8.03
N PRO A 118 -12.30 0.33 7.41
CA PRO A 118 -11.34 -0.75 7.65
C PRO A 118 -10.90 -0.80 9.11
N ALA A 119 -11.00 -1.98 9.72
CA ALA A 119 -10.54 -2.22 11.09
C ALA A 119 -9.01 -2.07 11.24
N HIS A 120 -8.28 -2.23 10.13
CA HIS A 120 -6.86 -1.99 10.02
C HIS A 120 -6.48 -1.80 8.55
N ALA A 121 -5.30 -1.23 8.31
CA ALA A 121 -4.72 -1.09 6.99
C ALA A 121 -4.38 -2.47 6.40
N SER A 122 -4.65 -2.63 5.11
CA SER A 122 -4.39 -3.86 4.37
C SER A 122 -4.13 -3.55 2.89
N THR A 123 -3.85 -4.59 2.11
CA THR A 123 -3.58 -4.45 0.68
C THR A 123 -4.30 -5.54 -0.09
N VAL A 124 -5.01 -5.13 -1.15
CA VAL A 124 -5.70 -6.04 -2.07
C VAL A 124 -4.90 -6.12 -3.36
N TYR A 125 -4.63 -7.34 -3.81
CA TYR A 125 -3.93 -7.60 -5.06
C TYR A 125 -4.88 -8.21 -6.10
N LEU A 126 -4.83 -7.68 -7.32
CA LEU A 126 -5.50 -8.22 -8.50
C LEU A 126 -4.49 -8.23 -9.66
N LYS A 127 -4.79 -8.97 -10.73
CA LYS A 127 -3.96 -9.04 -11.94
C LYS A 127 -4.82 -8.75 -13.16
N CYS A 128 -4.38 -7.83 -14.00
CA CYS A 128 -4.86 -7.72 -15.37
C CYS A 128 -3.95 -8.58 -16.26
N SER A 129 -4.52 -9.42 -17.13
CA SER A 129 -3.80 -10.41 -17.95
C SER A 129 -4.21 -10.38 -19.41
N SER A 130 -3.25 -10.70 -20.30
CA SER A 130 -3.49 -10.94 -21.72
C SER A 130 -4.23 -12.25 -21.99
N ILE A 131 -4.23 -13.18 -21.03
CA ILE A 131 -4.84 -14.50 -21.14
C ILE A 131 -6.07 -14.53 -20.24
N GLN A 132 -7.19 -15.02 -20.79
CA GLN A 132 -8.37 -15.27 -19.98
C GLN A 132 -8.09 -16.44 -19.03
N PRO A 133 -8.17 -16.26 -17.69
CA PRO A 133 -7.88 -17.32 -16.75
C PRO A 133 -9.00 -18.37 -16.78
N THR A 134 -8.82 -19.46 -17.52
CA THR A 134 -9.63 -20.67 -17.34
C THR A 134 -9.12 -21.40 -16.10
N GLY A 135 -10.01 -21.68 -15.15
CA GLY A 135 -9.65 -22.36 -13.91
C GLY A 135 -8.94 -23.69 -14.18
N SER A 136 -7.80 -23.87 -13.51
CA SER A 136 -6.84 -24.99 -13.58
C SER A 136 -5.81 -24.94 -14.72
N PRO A 137 -4.54 -25.28 -14.42
CA PRO A 137 -3.55 -25.56 -15.46
C PRO A 137 -4.00 -26.85 -16.16
N SER A 138 -4.64 -26.71 -17.31
CA SER A 138 -4.83 -27.88 -18.18
C SER A 138 -3.45 -28.25 -18.72
N GLU A 139 -3.12 -29.53 -18.58
CA GLU A 139 -2.07 -30.20 -19.32
C GLU A 139 -2.28 -29.93 -20.82
N ALA A 140 -1.58 -28.92 -21.33
CA ALA A 140 -1.34 -28.75 -22.74
C ALA A 140 0.15 -29.03 -22.96
N GLU A 141 0.48 -30.32 -22.94
CA GLU A 141 1.70 -30.79 -23.59
C GLU A 141 1.63 -30.42 -25.08
N GLN A 142 2.66 -29.70 -25.51
CA GLN A 142 3.19 -29.64 -26.87
C GLN A 142 2.37 -28.88 -27.94
N ARG A 143 2.72 -27.59 -28.08
CA ARG A 143 2.95 -26.91 -29.37
C ARG A 143 3.92 -25.75 -29.17
N ASP A 144 4.78 -25.55 -30.15
CA ASP A 144 5.76 -24.47 -30.24
C ASP A 144 5.17 -23.10 -29.86
N GLN A 145 5.89 -22.39 -28.99
CA GLN A 145 5.65 -21.01 -28.54
C GLN A 145 4.29 -20.79 -27.83
N VAL A 146 4.19 -21.21 -26.57
CA VAL A 146 3.19 -20.66 -25.64
C VAL A 146 3.43 -19.14 -25.54
N PRO A 147 2.46 -18.28 -25.88
CA PRO A 147 2.63 -16.84 -25.74
C PRO A 147 2.93 -16.51 -24.28
N THR A 148 4.04 -15.81 -24.03
CA THR A 148 4.36 -15.31 -22.69
C THR A 148 3.24 -14.38 -22.23
N GLU A 149 2.56 -14.74 -21.13
CA GLU A 149 1.48 -13.94 -20.54
C GLU A 149 1.98 -12.51 -20.24
N GLN A 150 1.34 -11.50 -20.85
CA GLN A 150 1.52 -10.13 -20.40
C GLN A 150 0.62 -9.88 -19.20
N LYS A 151 1.14 -9.16 -18.21
CA LYS A 151 0.43 -8.92 -16.96
C LYS A 151 0.71 -7.53 -16.40
N CYS A 152 -0.26 -7.04 -15.66
CA CYS A 152 -0.16 -5.83 -14.86
C CYS A 152 -0.80 -6.11 -13.49
N THR A 153 -0.06 -5.83 -12.41
CA THR A 153 -0.56 -6.04 -11.05
C THR A 153 -1.30 -4.80 -10.59
N VAL A 154 -2.54 -4.95 -10.13
CA VAL A 154 -3.28 -3.88 -9.46
C VAL A 154 -3.10 -4.08 -7.96
N GLN A 155 -2.55 -3.06 -7.29
CA GLN A 155 -2.37 -3.04 -5.84
C GLN A 155 -3.24 -1.93 -5.26
N ILE A 156 -4.20 -2.29 -4.41
CA ILE A 156 -5.09 -1.33 -3.73
C ILE A 156 -4.70 -1.27 -2.25
N ALA A 157 -4.12 -0.15 -1.84
CA ALA A 157 -3.89 0.17 -0.43
C ALA A 157 -5.21 0.55 0.24
N VAL A 158 -5.64 -0.20 1.23
CA VAL A 158 -6.85 0.09 2.01
C VAL A 158 -6.44 0.74 3.31
N TRP A 159 -6.81 2.00 3.51
CA TRP A 159 -6.37 2.76 4.67
C TRP A 159 -7.25 2.50 5.90
N GLY A 160 -6.58 2.26 7.02
CA GLY A 160 -7.14 2.09 8.35
C GLY A 160 -6.01 2.19 9.37
N PRO A 161 -6.25 1.86 10.65
CA PRO A 161 -5.18 1.79 11.63
C PRO A 161 -4.08 0.80 11.19
N PRO A 162 -2.79 1.11 11.31
CA PRO A 162 -1.72 0.25 10.78
C PRO A 162 -1.66 -1.14 11.44
N THR A 163 -2.14 -1.26 12.68
CA THR A 163 -2.11 -2.49 13.47
C THR A 163 -3.54 -2.94 13.78
N ARG A 164 -3.81 -4.24 13.60
CA ARG A 164 -5.11 -4.84 13.91
C ARG A 164 -5.46 -4.63 15.39
N GLY A 165 -6.67 -4.13 15.64
CA GLY A 165 -7.16 -3.86 17.00
C GLY A 165 -6.60 -2.58 17.64
N SER A 166 -5.77 -1.83 16.93
CA SER A 166 -5.31 -0.51 17.35
C SER A 166 -6.20 0.59 16.77
N THR A 167 -6.34 1.70 17.48
CA THR A 167 -6.89 2.96 16.96
C THR A 167 -5.81 4.03 16.78
N THR A 168 -4.56 3.69 17.10
CA THR A 168 -3.42 4.60 17.07
C THR A 168 -2.73 4.60 15.72
N TYR A 169 -2.37 5.79 15.27
CA TYR A 169 -1.54 6.03 14.10
C TYR A 169 -0.18 6.54 14.59
N PRO A 170 0.89 5.72 14.51
CA PRO A 170 2.23 6.17 14.88
C PRO A 170 2.68 7.32 13.97
N GLU A 171 3.32 8.34 14.55
CA GLU A 171 3.97 9.38 13.74
C GLU A 171 5.09 8.72 12.92
N PRO A 172 5.07 8.84 11.58
CA PRO A 172 6.09 8.22 10.75
C PRO A 172 7.45 8.86 10.97
N SER A 173 8.49 8.02 11.05
CA SER A 173 9.86 8.48 10.84
C SER A 173 10.01 8.97 9.40
N LYS A 174 10.46 10.22 9.23
CA LYS A 174 10.52 10.86 7.91
C LYS A 174 11.90 10.68 7.31
N CYS A 175 11.93 10.33 6.03
CA CYS A 175 13.13 10.44 5.23
C CYS A 175 13.61 11.90 5.20
N GLY A 176 14.92 12.10 5.43
CA GLY A 176 15.55 13.42 5.26
C GLY A 176 15.72 13.78 3.77
N ASN A 177 16.32 14.94 3.50
CA ASN A 177 16.58 15.40 2.12
C ASN A 177 17.60 14.50 1.39
N ASP A 178 17.56 14.55 0.06
CA ASP A 178 18.44 13.92 -0.96
C ASP A 178 19.63 13.10 -0.44
N GLY A 179 19.56 11.77 -0.61
CA GLY A 179 20.61 10.82 -0.24
C GLY A 179 20.57 10.39 1.23
N ALA A 180 19.55 10.81 1.98
CA ALA A 180 19.39 10.43 3.38
C ALA A 180 19.18 8.91 3.54
N THR A 181 19.75 8.38 4.62
CA THR A 181 19.48 7.02 5.09
C THR A 181 18.65 7.08 6.36
N LEU A 182 17.53 6.36 6.38
CA LEU A 182 16.69 6.19 7.56
C LEU A 182 16.86 4.77 8.08
N ASN A 183 17.41 4.62 9.29
CA ASN A 183 17.59 3.33 9.94
C ASN A 183 16.50 3.13 11.00
N LEU A 184 15.79 2.01 10.93
CA LEU A 184 14.72 1.63 11.83
C LEU A 184 14.98 0.23 12.36
N GLU A 185 14.51 -0.04 13.58
CA GLU A 185 14.76 -1.31 14.25
C GLU A 185 13.48 -1.91 14.82
N VAL A 186 13.29 -3.22 14.62
CA VAL A 186 12.24 -4.03 15.24
C VAL A 186 12.91 -5.02 16.19
N GLU A 187 12.72 -4.81 17.49
CA GLU A 187 13.43 -5.56 18.54
C GLU A 187 12.59 -6.63 19.25
N SER A 188 11.29 -6.68 18.99
CA SER A 188 10.35 -7.57 19.68
C SER A 188 9.36 -8.26 18.73
N PRO A 189 8.85 -9.46 19.10
CA PRO A 189 7.72 -10.08 18.42
C PRO A 189 6.51 -9.16 18.41
N ASN A 190 5.70 -9.20 17.35
CA ASN A 190 4.59 -8.25 17.10
C ASN A 190 5.03 -6.77 17.05
N GLY A 191 6.32 -6.50 16.93
CA GLY A 191 6.87 -5.17 16.77
C GLY A 191 6.64 -4.62 15.36
N SER A 192 6.65 -3.29 15.26
CA SER A 192 6.47 -2.58 14.00
C SER A 192 7.21 -1.25 14.00
N VAL A 193 7.59 -0.80 12.82
CA VAL A 193 8.13 0.55 12.58
C VAL A 193 7.33 1.25 11.49
N THR A 194 7.19 2.56 11.61
CA THR A 194 6.43 3.38 10.67
C THR A 194 7.31 4.46 10.07
N PHE A 195 7.25 4.62 8.76
CA PHE A 195 7.99 5.65 8.03
C PHE A 195 7.16 6.27 6.92
N ALA A 196 7.61 7.39 6.38
CA ALA A 196 6.98 8.06 5.25
C ALA A 196 8.02 8.51 4.23
N CYS A 197 7.69 8.35 2.96
CA CYS A 197 8.41 9.02 1.88
C CYS A 197 8.04 10.51 1.84
N GLY A 198 8.93 11.31 1.25
CA GLY A 198 8.71 12.75 1.08
C GLY A 198 7.52 13.06 0.19
N GLU A 199 7.11 14.33 0.18
CA GLU A 199 6.05 14.80 -0.70
C GLU A 199 6.42 14.60 -2.17
N GLY A 200 5.53 13.98 -2.95
CA GLY A 200 5.78 13.69 -4.37
C GLY A 200 6.74 12.50 -4.60
N GLU A 201 7.11 11.77 -3.56
CA GLU A 201 7.92 10.55 -3.67
C GLU A 201 7.05 9.29 -3.60
N THR A 202 7.55 8.22 -4.21
CA THR A 202 6.93 6.90 -4.25
C THR A 202 7.88 5.85 -3.68
N LEU A 203 7.32 4.86 -2.99
CA LEU A 203 8.07 3.73 -2.45
C LEU A 203 8.56 2.80 -3.57
N ALA A 204 9.79 2.31 -3.42
CA ALA A 204 10.37 1.21 -4.17
C ALA A 204 10.86 0.12 -3.18
N PRO A 205 10.57 -1.18 -3.41
CA PRO A 205 9.77 -1.70 -4.51
C PRO A 205 8.33 -1.19 -4.49
N PRO A 206 7.65 -1.02 -5.64
CA PRO A 206 6.30 -0.48 -5.68
C PRO A 206 5.26 -1.44 -5.09
N LEU A 207 5.54 -2.75 -5.10
CA LEU A 207 4.70 -3.80 -4.54
C LEU A 207 5.04 -4.00 -3.05
N PHE A 208 4.05 -3.91 -2.16
CA PHE A 208 4.25 -3.97 -0.70
C PHE A 208 4.58 -5.35 -0.15
N ASP A 209 4.44 -6.40 -0.96
CA ASP A 209 4.89 -7.76 -0.64
C ASP A 209 6.29 -8.06 -1.19
N GLN A 210 6.95 -7.07 -1.80
CA GLN A 210 8.34 -7.13 -2.27
C GLN A 210 9.24 -6.25 -1.40
N VAL A 211 10.52 -6.61 -1.35
CA VAL A 211 11.54 -5.91 -0.58
C VAL A 211 12.91 -6.02 -1.27
N PHE A 212 13.81 -5.07 -0.99
CA PHE A 212 15.22 -5.22 -1.34
C PHE A 212 15.98 -5.86 -0.17
N THR A 213 16.88 -6.80 -0.47
CA THR A 213 17.67 -7.51 0.56
C THR A 213 19.17 -7.46 0.34
N THR A 214 19.66 -6.83 -0.74
CA THR A 214 21.11 -6.62 -0.92
C THR A 214 21.59 -5.40 -0.13
N GLU A 215 22.89 -5.34 0.16
CA GLU A 215 23.51 -4.21 0.85
C GLU A 215 23.31 -2.89 0.10
N GLU A 216 23.25 -2.94 -1.23
CA GLU A 216 23.00 -1.80 -2.12
C GLU A 216 21.52 -1.43 -2.25
N CYS A 217 20.63 -2.11 -1.51
CA CYS A 217 19.18 -1.96 -1.62
C CYS A 217 18.69 -2.11 -3.06
N SER A 218 19.08 -3.22 -3.67
CA SER A 218 18.71 -3.59 -5.04
C SER A 218 18.21 -5.04 -5.08
N GLY A 219 17.69 -5.48 -6.22
CA GLY A 219 17.17 -6.84 -6.39
C GLY A 219 15.88 -7.09 -5.60
N GLU A 220 14.73 -6.87 -6.24
CA GLU A 220 13.43 -7.09 -5.63
C GLU A 220 13.18 -8.58 -5.37
N SER A 221 12.66 -8.91 -4.19
CA SER A 221 12.27 -10.28 -3.85
C SER A 221 11.12 -10.32 -2.85
N PRO A 222 10.32 -11.41 -2.80
CA PRO A 222 9.15 -11.44 -1.92
C PRO A 222 9.55 -11.37 -0.45
N LEU A 223 8.93 -10.46 0.30
CA LEU A 223 9.20 -10.26 1.73
C LEU A 223 9.00 -11.55 2.54
N ALA A 224 7.94 -12.29 2.23
CA ALA A 224 7.60 -13.53 2.94
C ALA A 224 8.65 -14.65 2.80
N THR A 225 9.49 -14.62 1.76
CA THR A 225 10.61 -15.55 1.58
C THR A 225 11.72 -15.32 2.59
N HIS A 226 11.90 -14.08 3.03
CA HIS A 226 12.97 -13.68 3.94
C HIS A 226 12.52 -13.58 5.39
N LEU A 227 11.25 -13.19 5.62
CA LEU A 227 10.66 -13.16 6.95
C LEU A 227 9.17 -13.52 6.91
N SER A 228 8.87 -14.76 7.26
CA SER A 228 7.49 -15.25 7.34
C SER A 228 6.69 -14.47 8.40
N GLY A 229 5.49 -14.01 8.01
CA GLY A 229 4.64 -13.20 8.88
C GLY A 229 5.01 -11.70 8.93
N ALA A 230 6.06 -11.28 8.21
CA ALA A 230 6.28 -9.85 7.99
C ALA A 230 5.31 -9.29 6.93
N SER A 231 4.98 -8.01 7.06
CA SER A 231 4.16 -7.32 6.07
C SER A 231 4.44 -5.82 6.09
N LEU A 232 4.31 -5.19 4.93
CA LEU A 232 4.25 -3.75 4.79
C LEU A 232 2.81 -3.34 4.42
N VAL A 233 2.27 -2.33 5.09
CA VAL A 233 0.98 -1.73 4.75
C VAL A 233 1.09 -0.22 4.60
N GLN A 234 0.41 0.34 3.61
CA GLN A 234 0.26 1.78 3.46
C GLN A 234 -1.03 2.26 4.16
N HIS A 235 -0.95 3.37 4.87
CA HIS A 235 -2.06 3.96 5.60
C HIS A 235 -1.92 5.49 5.66
N GLY A 236 -2.96 6.19 6.12
CA GLY A 236 -2.89 7.63 6.41
C GLY A 236 -2.11 7.90 7.71
N THR A 237 -1.61 9.12 7.91
CA THR A 237 -0.91 9.50 9.16
C THR A 237 -1.85 9.75 10.35
N ALA A 238 -3.16 9.81 10.12
CA ALA A 238 -4.18 10.02 11.14
C ALA A 238 -5.54 9.45 10.67
N PRO A 239 -6.53 9.30 11.57
CA PRO A 239 -7.89 8.95 11.18
C PRO A 239 -8.45 9.95 10.16
N GLY A 240 -8.97 9.46 9.03
CA GLY A 240 -9.57 10.29 7.97
C GLY A 240 -8.58 11.06 7.09
N GLU A 241 -7.27 10.89 7.29
CA GLU A 241 -6.25 11.40 6.37
C GLU A 241 -6.44 10.76 4.97
N THR A 242 -6.23 11.53 3.90
CA THR A 242 -6.41 11.06 2.51
C THR A 242 -5.27 11.42 1.57
N THR A 243 -4.32 12.22 2.03
CA THR A 243 -3.26 12.82 1.22
C THR A 243 -1.87 12.40 1.69
N LYS A 244 -1.67 12.31 3.02
CA LYS A 244 -0.38 11.94 3.62
C LYS A 244 -0.34 10.46 3.93
N SER A 245 0.44 9.72 3.15
CA SER A 245 0.65 8.30 3.38
C SER A 245 1.86 8.04 4.30
N ALA A 246 1.72 7.02 5.13
CA ALA A 246 2.81 6.36 5.84
C ALA A 246 2.79 4.86 5.54
N TYR A 247 3.92 4.21 5.76
CA TYR A 247 4.14 2.79 5.60
C TYR A 247 4.53 2.19 6.94
N THR A 248 3.82 1.14 7.36
CA THR A 248 4.16 0.39 8.57
C THR A 248 4.65 -0.99 8.19
N PHE A 249 5.89 -1.28 8.55
CA PHE A 249 6.48 -2.62 8.50
C PHE A 249 6.26 -3.29 9.85
N ARG A 250 5.68 -4.49 9.84
CA ARG A 250 5.44 -5.28 11.05
C ARG A 250 5.97 -6.69 10.90
N VAL A 251 6.24 -7.32 12.04
CA VAL A 251 6.62 -8.74 12.13
C VAL A 251 5.73 -9.44 13.14
N THR A 252 5.39 -10.71 12.91
CA THR A 252 4.73 -11.54 13.94
C THR A 252 5.77 -12.12 14.89
N ASN A 253 6.86 -12.67 14.36
CA ASN A 253 7.95 -13.28 15.11
C ASN A 253 9.29 -12.67 14.69
N LEU A 254 10.28 -12.73 15.58
CA LEU A 254 11.65 -12.38 15.24
C LEU A 254 12.30 -13.51 14.44
N PRO A 255 13.17 -13.21 13.46
CA PRO A 255 13.93 -14.21 12.72
C PRO A 255 14.98 -14.91 13.59
N LYS A 256 15.48 -16.07 13.14
CA LYS A 256 16.61 -16.78 13.78
C LYS A 256 17.91 -15.98 13.77
N ASN A 257 18.13 -15.23 12.69
CA ASN A 257 19.29 -14.38 12.49
C ASN A 257 18.82 -12.95 12.28
N GLU A 258 19.62 -12.00 12.76
CA GLU A 258 19.39 -10.59 12.47
C GLU A 258 19.35 -10.39 10.95
N THR A 259 18.35 -9.68 10.47
CA THR A 259 18.10 -9.49 9.04
C THR A 259 17.73 -8.03 8.80
N THR A 260 18.27 -7.44 7.73
CA THR A 260 17.97 -6.07 7.33
C THR A 260 17.22 -6.07 6.01
N PHE A 261 16.08 -5.37 6.01
CA PHE A 261 15.24 -5.13 4.85
C PHE A 261 15.42 -3.71 4.36
N CYS A 262 15.29 -3.50 3.06
CA CYS A 262 15.44 -2.17 2.50
C CYS A 262 14.31 -1.76 1.56
N TYR A 263 13.97 -0.48 1.66
CA TYR A 263 13.08 0.24 0.75
C TYR A 263 13.72 1.56 0.33
N LYS A 264 13.25 2.14 -0.77
CA LYS A 264 13.70 3.44 -1.27
C LYS A 264 12.51 4.36 -1.50
N CYS A 265 12.69 5.64 -1.25
CA CYS A 265 11.78 6.67 -1.70
C CYS A 265 12.38 7.32 -2.94
N LYS A 266 11.63 7.30 -4.05
CA LYS A 266 12.05 7.85 -5.34
C LYS A 266 11.13 8.98 -5.73
N ALA A 267 11.65 10.01 -6.40
CA ALA A 267 10.79 11.03 -6.99
C ALA A 267 9.78 10.39 -7.94
N ALA A 268 8.49 10.77 -7.86
CA ALA A 268 7.49 10.35 -8.83
C ALA A 268 7.97 10.74 -10.23
N SER A 269 8.00 9.79 -11.16
CA SER A 269 8.64 9.94 -12.47
C SER A 269 7.96 11.04 -13.31
N VAL A 270 8.41 12.29 -13.18
CA VAL A 270 8.16 13.33 -14.19
C VAL A 270 9.14 13.08 -15.33
N ARG A 271 8.59 12.93 -16.54
CA ARG A 271 9.29 12.57 -17.79
C ARG A 271 10.76 13.03 -17.81
N LYS A 272 11.69 12.06 -17.89
CA LYS A 272 13.13 12.32 -17.88
C LYS A 272 13.53 13.22 -19.07
N ALA A 273 14.02 14.41 -18.77
CA ALA A 273 15.04 15.09 -19.57
C ALA A 273 16.29 15.16 -18.68
N ASN A 274 17.29 14.36 -19.05
CA ASN A 274 18.61 14.19 -18.42
C ASN A 274 18.65 13.38 -17.11
N GLY A 275 19.48 12.35 -17.15
CA GLY A 275 19.54 11.28 -16.17
C GLY A 275 20.31 11.64 -14.90
N ASN A 276 19.66 11.37 -13.77
CA ASN A 276 20.20 10.56 -12.69
C ASN A 276 18.98 9.85 -12.07
N ASP A 277 19.09 8.55 -11.78
CA ASP A 277 17.99 7.83 -11.14
C ASP A 277 17.88 8.33 -9.69
N GLY A 278 16.88 9.18 -9.46
CA GLY A 278 16.74 10.04 -8.27
C GLY A 278 16.21 9.30 -7.06
N ASP A 279 16.98 8.35 -6.54
CA ASP A 279 16.78 7.80 -5.20
C ASP A 279 16.99 8.95 -4.18
N LYS A 280 15.92 9.33 -3.47
CA LYS A 280 15.92 10.47 -2.54
C LYS A 280 16.25 10.04 -1.12
N CYS A 281 15.79 8.86 -0.73
CA CYS A 281 16.04 8.30 0.59
C CYS A 281 16.07 6.79 0.53
N THR A 282 16.94 6.19 1.35
CA THR A 282 16.99 4.74 1.57
C THR A 282 16.57 4.42 3.00
N VAL A 283 15.60 3.52 3.17
CA VAL A 283 15.07 3.09 4.47
C VAL A 283 15.56 1.68 4.76
N PHE A 284 16.42 1.52 5.76
CA PHE A 284 16.83 0.22 6.27
C PHE A 284 16.01 -0.12 7.51
N ILE A 285 15.44 -1.33 7.52
CA ILE A 285 14.68 -1.87 8.64
C ILE A 285 15.41 -3.12 9.11
N LYS A 286 16.11 -3.00 10.23
CA LYS A 286 16.78 -4.11 10.89
C LYS A 286 15.80 -4.81 11.81
N VAL A 287 15.70 -6.12 11.69
CA VAL A 287 14.88 -6.97 12.57
C VAL A 287 15.83 -7.80 13.42
N ALA A 288 15.76 -7.62 14.74
CA ALA A 288 16.59 -8.34 15.68
C ALA A 288 16.33 -9.85 15.61
N LYS A 289 17.33 -10.66 15.95
CA LYS A 289 17.14 -12.11 16.09
C LYS A 289 16.28 -12.45 17.31
N GLU A 290 15.59 -13.58 17.27
CA GLU A 290 14.94 -14.15 18.44
C GLU A 290 15.96 -14.42 19.55
N LYS A 291 15.61 -14.03 20.78
CA LYS A 291 16.40 -14.36 21.96
C LYS A 291 16.02 -15.78 22.36
N PHE A 292 16.92 -16.73 22.16
CA PHE A 292 16.81 -18.00 22.85
C PHE A 292 17.19 -17.77 24.30
N ASP A 293 16.24 -17.94 25.22
CA ASP A 293 16.56 -18.19 26.61
C ASP A 293 17.30 -19.52 26.67
N THR A 294 18.61 -19.50 26.43
CA THR A 294 19.50 -20.55 26.90
C THR A 294 19.51 -20.43 28.42
N GLY A 295 18.44 -20.92 29.04
CA GLY A 295 18.43 -21.37 30.42
C GLY A 295 19.41 -22.53 30.54
N SER A 296 20.71 -22.22 30.49
CA SER A 296 21.76 -23.12 30.90
C SER A 296 21.65 -23.23 32.40
N THR A 297 20.76 -24.11 32.88
CA THR A 297 20.97 -24.75 34.17
C THR A 297 22.20 -25.63 33.99
N THR A 298 23.38 -25.01 34.03
CA THR A 298 24.61 -25.70 34.33
C THR A 298 24.46 -26.15 35.78
N ALA A 299 23.90 -27.34 35.99
CA ALA A 299 24.05 -28.04 37.24
C ALA A 299 25.57 -28.22 37.44
N ALA A 300 26.11 -27.53 38.43
CA ALA A 300 27.49 -27.72 38.85
C ALA A 300 27.68 -29.22 39.20
N PRO A 301 28.80 -29.84 38.80
CA PRO A 301 29.08 -31.23 39.16
C PRO A 301 29.20 -31.37 40.69
N PRO A 302 28.86 -32.54 41.26
CA PRO A 302 28.96 -32.78 42.69
C PRO A 302 30.44 -32.72 43.10
N GLY A 303 30.82 -31.68 43.83
CA GLY A 303 32.14 -31.55 44.43
C GLY A 303 32.31 -32.55 45.57
N GLU A 304 33.32 -33.40 45.43
CA GLU A 304 33.79 -34.35 46.45
C GLU A 304 34.18 -33.66 47.76
N SER A 305 33.96 -34.45 48.81
CA SER A 305 34.26 -34.26 50.22
C SER A 305 35.61 -33.62 50.58
N GLY A 306 35.56 -32.64 51.48
CA GLY A 306 36.69 -32.22 52.32
C GLY A 306 36.15 -31.69 53.66
N ALA A 307 36.14 -32.55 54.67
CA ALA A 307 35.64 -32.25 56.00
C ALA A 307 36.70 -31.55 56.86
N GLU A 308 36.40 -30.40 57.46
CA GLU A 308 36.95 -30.00 58.75
C GLU A 308 35.92 -29.21 59.58
N ARG A 309 35.96 -29.48 60.89
CA ARG A 309 34.90 -29.28 61.88
C ARG A 309 34.82 -27.85 62.41
N GLY A 310 33.60 -27.34 62.61
CA GLY A 310 33.29 -26.21 63.51
C GLY A 310 31.82 -26.28 63.98
N PRO A 311 31.49 -25.98 65.25
CA PRO A 311 30.34 -26.58 65.92
C PRO A 311 29.04 -25.75 65.85
N TRP A 312 27.97 -26.45 65.45
CA TRP A 312 26.57 -26.39 65.90
C TRP A 312 25.96 -25.03 66.30
N ASN A 313 25.02 -24.56 65.48
CA ASN A 313 23.74 -24.06 66.00
C ASN A 313 22.60 -24.49 65.06
N MET A 314 21.73 -25.33 65.61
CA MET A 314 20.55 -25.92 64.98
C MET A 314 19.40 -24.91 64.97
N ALA A 315 18.83 -24.62 63.80
CA ALA A 315 17.46 -24.14 63.68
C ALA A 315 16.84 -24.71 62.41
N LEU A 316 16.10 -25.79 62.59
CA LEU A 316 15.36 -26.54 61.59
C LEU A 316 13.91 -26.04 61.69
N MET A 317 13.39 -25.34 60.67
CA MET A 317 11.96 -25.06 60.56
C MET A 317 11.42 -25.64 59.26
N ILE A 318 10.67 -26.72 59.45
CA ILE A 318 9.89 -27.46 58.46
C ILE A 318 8.64 -26.64 58.14
N SER A 319 8.51 -26.14 56.91
CA SER A 319 7.26 -25.56 56.44
C SER A 319 6.33 -26.67 55.96
N LEU A 320 5.37 -27.02 56.81
CA LEU A 320 4.24 -27.89 56.48
C LEU A 320 3.21 -27.14 55.63
N VAL A 321 2.85 -27.77 54.52
CA VAL A 321 1.69 -27.48 53.68
C VAL A 321 0.42 -27.80 54.46
N THR A 322 -0.52 -26.85 54.55
CA THR A 322 -1.92 -27.14 54.91
C THR A 322 -2.87 -26.34 54.02
N ILE A 323 -3.63 -27.08 53.21
CA ILE A 323 -4.79 -26.64 52.43
C ILE A 323 -6.00 -26.54 53.38
N PRO A 324 -6.89 -25.55 53.24
CA PRO A 324 -8.28 -25.72 53.66
C PRO A 324 -9.22 -25.75 52.45
N SER A 325 -9.96 -26.85 52.36
CA SER A 325 -11.22 -26.97 51.61
C SER A 325 -12.41 -26.83 52.56
N ALA A 326 -13.58 -26.52 51.98
CA ALA A 326 -14.95 -26.51 52.53
C ALA A 326 -15.44 -25.15 53.05
N LEU A 327 -16.42 -24.52 52.38
CA LEU A 327 -17.89 -24.73 52.47
C LEU A 327 -18.47 -24.33 53.84
N MET A 328 -19.34 -23.31 53.88
CA MET A 328 -20.78 -23.41 54.25
C MET A 328 -21.39 -22.01 54.48
N LYS A 329 -22.36 -21.66 53.62
CA LYS A 329 -23.65 -20.94 53.81
C LYS A 329 -23.98 -20.07 55.05
N THR A 330 -24.85 -19.10 54.74
CA THR A 330 -25.89 -18.37 55.53
C THR A 330 -25.49 -17.19 56.40
N LEU A 331 -25.75 -15.97 55.90
CA LEU A 331 -26.90 -15.12 56.23
C LEU A 331 -27.16 -14.12 55.10
#